data_AF-A0A822ALV4-F1
#
_entry.id   AF-A0A822ALV4-F1
#
_cell.length_a   1.000
_cell.length_b   1.000
_cell.length_c   1.000
_cell.angle_alpha   90.00
_cell.angle_beta   90.00
_cell.angle_gamma   90.00
#
_symmetry.space_group_name_H-M   'P 1'
#
loop_
_entity.id
_entity.type
_entity.pdbx_description
1 polymer ?
#
loop_
_entity_poly.entity_id
_entity_poly.type
_entity_poly.pdbx_seq_one_letter_code
_entity_poly.pdbx_strand_id
1 'polypeptide(L)'
;MSIEGQILDPNDPEVKETLSYLAIPTEERIKLQAQPFDGKKQCWAPDAKESFIAAEITDTKGEEVTVKTSKGDSLTIKKDDIQQMNPPKFTCCDDMANLTYLNDASVLHNLRDRYSRWIIYTYSGLFCVAINPYKRLPIYTLKAVLMYRGKKRTELPPHLFAISDNAYSNMLRDRENQSILITGESGAGKTENTKKVIQYFALVAAASTKKEEDPGKYIERFRKYLESGGTKQQKLDKIDQYTYEKFEKARSRSEFLFIHDIHLKKWALQKAREINDNTFKASDSWIFHFKRRHALCSRKVTKLIT
;
A
#
# COMPACT_ATOMS: atom_id res chain seq x y z
N MET A 1 -13.82 -25.33 -7.09
CA MET A 1 -12.80 -26.08 -6.33
C MET A 1 -12.75 -25.52 -4.91
N SER A 2 -13.10 -26.33 -3.92
CA SER A 2 -13.05 -25.97 -2.50
C SER A 2 -11.60 -25.76 -2.08
N ILE A 3 -11.33 -24.61 -1.47
CA ILE A 3 -10.01 -24.16 -1.00
C ILE A 3 -9.64 -24.78 0.37
N GLU A 4 -10.59 -25.44 1.03
CA GLU A 4 -10.35 -26.11 2.30
C GLU A 4 -9.57 -27.41 2.08
N GLY A 5 -8.33 -27.46 2.60
CA GLY A 5 -7.54 -28.70 2.69
C GLY A 5 -6.36 -28.82 1.72
N GLN A 6 -6.06 -27.82 0.89
CA GLN A 6 -4.78 -27.81 0.17
C GLN A 6 -3.66 -27.51 1.15
N ILE A 7 -2.99 -28.56 1.63
CA ILE A 7 -1.64 -28.45 2.18
C ILE A 7 -0.79 -27.85 1.06
N LEU A 8 -0.47 -26.57 1.18
CA LEU A 8 0.46 -25.92 0.28
C LEU A 8 1.78 -26.68 0.33
N ASP A 9 2.20 -27.25 -0.79
CA ASP A 9 3.51 -27.86 -0.92
C ASP A 9 4.56 -26.75 -0.72
N PRO A 10 5.39 -26.80 0.34
CA PRO A 10 6.46 -25.83 0.54
C PRO A 10 7.49 -25.83 -0.59
N ASN A 11 7.51 -26.88 -1.42
CA ASN A 11 8.38 -27.00 -2.58
C ASN A 11 7.84 -26.40 -3.87
N ASP A 12 6.59 -25.93 -3.88
CA ASP A 12 5.98 -25.29 -5.03
C ASP A 12 6.82 -24.08 -5.49
N PRO A 13 7.21 -24.00 -6.77
CA PRO A 13 8.04 -22.92 -7.29
C PRO A 13 7.47 -21.51 -7.04
N GLU A 14 6.15 -21.34 -7.12
CA GLU A 14 5.51 -20.04 -6.89
C GLU A 14 5.54 -19.66 -5.41
N VAL A 15 5.39 -20.64 -4.51
CA VAL A 15 5.52 -20.41 -3.06
C VAL A 15 6.95 -20.02 -2.71
N LYS A 16 7.94 -20.70 -3.29
CA LYS A 16 9.36 -20.37 -3.12
C LYS A 16 9.68 -18.96 -3.64
N GLU A 17 9.19 -18.62 -4.83
CA GLU A 17 9.35 -17.28 -5.40
C GLU A 17 8.71 -16.22 -4.48
N THR A 18 7.46 -16.42 -4.06
CA THR A 18 6.79 -15.51 -3.11
C THR A 18 7.61 -15.35 -1.82
N LEU A 19 8.07 -16.44 -1.21
CA LEU A 19 8.85 -16.40 0.04
C LEU A 19 10.17 -15.66 -0.09
N SER A 20 10.82 -15.72 -1.26
CA SER A 20 12.06 -14.97 -1.53
C SER A 20 11.90 -13.44 -1.44
N TYR A 21 10.66 -12.94 -1.59
CA TYR A 21 10.33 -11.52 -1.43
C TYR A 21 9.75 -11.17 -0.05
N LEU A 22 9.67 -12.15 0.87
CA LEU A 22 9.06 -11.99 2.19
C LEU A 22 10.04 -12.25 3.33
N ALA A 23 11.03 -13.11 3.12
CA ALA A 23 12.04 -13.43 4.11
C ALA A 23 13.41 -13.68 3.46
N ILE A 24 14.46 -13.42 4.24
CA ILE A 24 15.82 -13.78 3.86
C ILE A 24 16.01 -15.31 3.92
N PRO A 25 16.72 -15.91 2.95
CA PRO A 25 17.08 -17.32 3.02
C PRO A 25 17.84 -17.65 4.30
N THR A 26 17.62 -18.84 4.86
CA THR A 26 18.25 -19.26 6.13
C THR A 26 19.78 -19.20 6.07
N GLU A 27 20.38 -19.59 4.94
CA GLU A 27 21.83 -19.53 4.78
C GLU A 27 22.37 -18.09 4.81
N GLU A 28 21.70 -17.16 4.13
CA GLU A 28 22.07 -15.74 4.15
C GLU A 28 21.91 -15.16 5.56
N ARG A 29 20.81 -15.51 6.24
CA ARG A 29 20.56 -15.12 7.63
C ARG A 29 21.70 -15.57 8.54
N ILE A 30 22.12 -16.84 8.48
CA ILE A 30 23.23 -17.34 9.29
C ILE A 30 24.52 -16.57 9.01
N LYS A 31 24.82 -16.28 7.73
CA LYS A 31 26.01 -15.50 7.34
C LYS A 31 25.98 -14.06 7.88
N LEU A 32 24.82 -13.41 7.86
CA LEU A 32 24.64 -12.07 8.41
C LEU A 32 24.81 -12.08 9.94
N GLN A 33 24.23 -13.07 10.62
CA GLN A 33 24.32 -13.19 12.07
C GLN A 33 25.72 -13.56 12.57
N ALA A 34 26.55 -14.19 11.73
CA ALA A 34 27.93 -14.56 12.04
C ALA A 34 28.94 -13.42 11.89
N GLN A 35 28.52 -12.22 11.44
CA GLN A 35 29.42 -11.09 11.28
C GLN A 35 30.01 -10.65 12.64
N PRO A 36 31.32 -10.30 12.70
CA PRO A 36 31.95 -9.84 13.92
C PRO A 36 31.32 -8.52 14.36
N PHE A 37 31.04 -8.40 15.66
CA PHE A 37 30.41 -7.23 16.24
C PHE A 37 31.01 -6.89 17.60
N ASP A 38 31.39 -5.62 17.77
CA ASP A 38 31.82 -5.06 19.05
C ASP A 38 30.85 -3.95 19.46
N GLY A 39 29.94 -4.29 20.38
CA GLY A 39 28.91 -3.37 20.84
C GLY A 39 29.42 -2.17 21.65
N LYS A 40 30.70 -2.12 22.00
CA LYS A 40 31.31 -0.94 22.62
C LYS A 40 31.90 0.02 21.59
N LYS A 41 32.23 -0.47 20.39
CA LYS A 41 32.85 0.33 19.34
C LYS A 41 31.88 0.70 18.22
N GLN A 42 31.01 -0.21 17.81
CA GLN A 42 30.10 0.02 16.70
C GLN A 42 28.90 0.88 17.13
N CYS A 43 28.68 1.96 16.40
CA CYS A 43 27.63 2.93 16.66
C CYS A 43 27.06 3.50 15.35
N TRP A 44 25.95 4.21 15.48
CA TRP A 44 25.39 5.05 14.42
C TRP A 44 25.78 6.51 14.68
N ALA A 45 26.38 7.14 13.68
CA ALA A 45 26.70 8.57 13.69
C ALA A 45 25.74 9.32 12.76
N PRO A 46 25.42 10.60 13.03
CA PRO A 46 24.61 11.42 12.13
C PRO A 46 25.34 11.67 10.81
N ASP A 47 24.62 11.64 9.70
CA ASP A 47 25.14 11.92 8.35
C ASP A 47 24.16 12.82 7.59
N ALA A 48 24.65 13.89 6.99
CA ALA A 48 23.81 14.88 6.33
C ALA A 48 23.04 14.33 5.09
N LYS A 49 23.53 13.25 4.47
CA LYS A 49 22.91 12.64 3.28
C LYS A 49 22.08 11.41 3.62
N GLU A 50 22.63 10.53 4.45
CA GLU A 50 22.04 9.23 4.79
C GLU A 50 21.21 9.27 6.08
N SER A 51 21.09 10.44 6.73
CA SER A 51 20.57 10.67 8.09
C SER A 51 21.43 10.03 9.19
N PHE A 52 21.70 8.72 9.08
CA PHE A 52 22.58 7.98 9.97
C PHE A 52 23.52 7.08 9.17
N ILE A 53 24.75 6.91 9.66
CA ILE A 53 25.78 6.08 9.06
C ILE A 53 26.44 5.19 10.10
N ALA A 54 26.80 3.96 9.71
CA ALA A 54 27.57 3.06 10.56
C ALA A 54 28.96 3.65 10.81
N ALA A 55 29.41 3.62 12.06
CA ALA A 55 30.71 4.12 12.46
C ALA A 55 31.32 3.27 13.58
N GLU A 56 32.64 3.34 13.70
CA GLU A 56 33.42 2.70 14.77
C GLU A 56 34.06 3.78 15.65
N ILE A 57 33.84 3.71 16.96
CA ILE A 57 34.48 4.58 17.95
C ILE A 57 35.98 4.23 18.02
N THR A 58 36.83 5.21 17.77
CA THR A 58 38.29 5.08 17.81
C THR A 58 38.89 5.69 19.06
N ASP A 59 38.32 6.78 19.58
CA ASP A 59 38.78 7.46 20.80
C ASP A 59 37.63 8.15 21.53
N THR A 60 37.76 8.35 22.84
CA THR A 60 36.77 9.04 23.67
C THR A 60 37.47 10.02 24.61
N LYS A 61 37.16 11.31 24.47
CA LYS A 61 37.75 12.40 25.27
C LYS A 61 36.64 13.21 25.94
N GLY A 62 36.36 12.89 27.20
CA GLY A 62 35.31 13.57 27.97
C GLY A 62 33.93 13.34 27.35
N GLU A 63 33.29 14.41 26.88
CA GLU A 63 31.97 14.39 26.24
C GLU A 63 32.01 14.18 24.72
N GLU A 64 33.21 14.17 24.12
CA GLU A 64 33.39 13.98 22.68
C GLU A 64 33.93 12.59 22.36
N VAL A 65 33.51 12.06 21.21
CA VAL A 65 33.88 10.76 20.70
C VAL A 65 34.40 10.94 19.27
N THR A 66 35.58 10.40 19.00
CA THR A 66 36.09 10.31 17.64
C THR A 66 35.61 9.00 17.03
N VAL A 67 34.94 9.09 15.89
CA VAL A 67 34.37 7.94 15.17
C VAL A 67 34.91 7.89 13.75
N LYS A 68 35.17 6.68 13.26
CA LYS A 68 35.47 6.42 11.86
C LYS A 68 34.21 5.88 11.18
N THR A 69 33.67 6.63 10.24
CA THR A 69 32.47 6.23 9.50
C THR A 69 32.77 5.11 8.50
N SER A 70 31.74 4.40 8.04
CA SER A 70 31.88 3.38 7.00
C SER A 70 32.33 3.93 5.64
N LYS A 71 32.26 5.25 5.42
CA LYS A 71 32.85 5.96 4.26
C LYS A 71 34.36 6.16 4.37
N GLY A 72 34.94 5.93 5.56
CA GLY A 72 36.35 6.13 5.87
C GLY A 72 36.67 7.47 6.53
N ASP A 73 35.70 8.39 6.61
CA ASP A 73 35.86 9.70 7.22
C ASP A 73 35.98 9.59 8.75
N SER A 74 36.86 10.38 9.35
CA SER A 74 37.01 10.49 10.81
C SER A 74 36.34 11.77 11.29
N LEU A 75 35.41 11.65 12.23
CA LEU A 75 34.62 12.76 12.76
C LEU A 75 34.74 12.78 14.28
N THR A 76 34.78 13.96 14.88
CA THR A 76 34.64 14.12 16.34
C THR A 76 33.27 14.73 16.60
N ILE A 77 32.45 14.00 17.35
CA ILE A 77 31.05 14.34 17.63
C ILE A 77 30.76 14.16 19.11
N LYS A 78 29.69 14.79 19.61
CA LYS A 78 29.29 14.60 21.00
C LYS A 78 28.79 13.19 21.23
N LYS A 79 29.03 12.68 22.44
CA LYS A 79 28.59 11.35 22.84
C LYS A 79 27.07 11.19 22.84
N ASP A 80 26.32 12.26 23.02
CA ASP A 80 24.85 12.20 22.99
C ASP A 80 24.27 12.15 21.57
N ASP A 81 25.09 12.50 20.55
CA ASP A 81 24.67 12.48 19.15
C ASP A 81 24.88 11.10 18.50
N ILE A 82 25.60 10.18 19.15
CA ILE A 82 25.75 8.80 18.68
C ILE A 82 24.61 7.91 19.19
N GLN A 83 24.16 6.99 18.34
CA GLN A 83 23.18 5.97 18.72
C GLN A 83 23.81 4.58 18.76
N GLN A 84 23.36 3.75 19.71
CA GLN A 84 23.87 2.38 19.84
C GLN A 84 23.46 1.51 18.64
N MET A 85 24.38 0.68 18.16
CA MET A 85 24.13 -0.25 17.06
C MET A 85 23.64 -1.59 17.58
N ASN A 86 22.61 -2.16 16.95
CA ASN A 86 22.15 -3.51 17.27
C ASN A 86 23.15 -4.57 16.78
N PRO A 87 23.36 -5.66 17.53
CA PRO A 87 24.18 -6.78 17.06
C PRO A 87 23.62 -7.43 15.78
N PRO A 88 24.47 -8.07 14.93
CA PRO A 88 24.07 -8.66 13.65
C PRO A 88 22.99 -9.75 13.74
N LYS A 89 22.76 -10.31 14.94
CA LYS A 89 21.63 -11.20 15.19
C LYS A 89 20.27 -10.58 14.81
N PHE A 90 20.18 -9.25 14.83
CA PHE A 90 18.98 -8.48 14.50
C PHE A 90 18.97 -7.92 13.07
N THR A 91 19.96 -8.21 12.24
CA THR A 91 19.96 -7.78 10.85
C THR A 91 18.75 -8.33 10.11
N CYS A 92 18.05 -7.47 9.36
CA CYS A 92 16.84 -7.79 8.62
C CYS A 92 15.71 -8.41 9.50
N CYS A 93 15.59 -7.98 10.76
CA CYS A 93 14.57 -8.45 11.68
C CYS A 93 13.15 -8.23 11.14
N ASP A 94 12.29 -9.24 11.31
CA ASP A 94 10.90 -9.21 10.88
C ASP A 94 10.02 -8.29 11.75
N ASP A 95 10.33 -8.14 13.04
CA ASP A 95 9.63 -7.25 13.97
C ASP A 95 10.64 -6.39 14.74
N MET A 96 10.68 -5.11 14.41
CA MET A 96 11.63 -4.15 14.99
C MET A 96 11.39 -3.89 16.49
N ALA A 97 10.24 -4.28 17.04
CA ALA A 97 10.03 -4.24 18.50
C ALA A 97 10.94 -5.22 19.25
N ASN A 98 11.56 -6.19 18.56
CA ASN A 98 12.50 -7.13 19.14
C ASN A 98 13.95 -6.62 19.18
N LEU A 99 14.25 -5.46 18.61
CA LEU A 99 15.59 -4.87 18.65
C LEU A 99 16.01 -4.60 20.11
N THR A 100 17.30 -4.79 20.41
CA THR A 100 17.84 -4.46 21.75
C THR A 100 17.92 -2.95 21.95
N TYR A 101 18.42 -2.23 20.93
CA TYR A 101 18.46 -0.77 20.94
C TYR A 101 17.34 -0.24 20.05
N LEU A 102 16.33 0.35 20.68
CA LEU A 102 15.19 0.96 20.00
C LEU A 102 15.47 2.44 19.77
N ASN A 103 16.14 2.73 18.66
CA ASN A 103 16.49 4.08 18.25
C ASN A 103 16.23 4.28 16.76
N ASP A 104 16.15 5.55 16.34
CA ASP A 104 15.76 5.94 14.98
C ASP A 104 16.71 5.37 13.93
N ALA A 105 18.02 5.36 14.22
CA ALA A 105 19.03 4.82 13.30
C ALA A 105 18.84 3.32 13.06
N SER A 106 18.53 2.54 14.10
CA SER A 106 18.32 1.09 13.99
C SER A 106 17.04 0.75 13.24
N VAL A 107 15.96 1.50 13.47
CA VAL A 107 14.70 1.34 12.73
C VAL A 107 14.91 1.66 11.25
N LEU A 108 15.52 2.80 10.95
CA LEU A 108 15.82 3.23 9.58
C LEU A 108 16.71 2.20 8.85
N HIS A 109 17.78 1.74 9.51
CA HIS A 109 18.69 0.76 8.95
C HIS A 109 18.00 -0.57 8.65
N ASN A 110 17.21 -1.11 9.59
CA ASN A 110 16.52 -2.38 9.36
C ASN A 110 15.53 -2.30 8.19
N LEU A 111 14.77 -1.20 8.10
CA LEU A 111 13.86 -0.96 6.97
C LEU A 111 14.61 -0.85 5.64
N ARG A 112 15.74 -0.13 5.60
CA ARG A 112 16.58 0.02 4.41
C ARG A 112 17.18 -1.31 3.95
N ASP A 113 17.68 -2.11 4.89
CA ASP A 113 18.31 -3.40 4.62
C ASP A 113 17.32 -4.46 4.10
N ARG A 114 16.09 -4.44 4.61
CA ARG A 114 15.01 -5.29 4.10
C ARG A 114 14.54 -4.82 2.72
N TYR A 115 14.40 -3.51 2.54
CA TYR A 115 13.98 -2.93 1.28
C TYR A 115 14.99 -3.16 0.14
N SER A 116 16.30 -3.11 0.42
CA SER A 116 17.34 -3.41 -0.56
C SER A 116 17.30 -4.87 -1.06
N ARG A 117 16.69 -5.76 -0.28
CA ARG A 117 16.42 -7.18 -0.62
C ARG A 117 15.01 -7.41 -1.16
N TRP A 118 14.29 -6.35 -1.51
CA TRP A 118 12.90 -6.39 -1.99
C TRP A 118 11.87 -6.93 -0.97
N ILE A 119 12.23 -6.95 0.31
CA ILE A 119 11.32 -7.32 1.40
C ILE A 119 10.65 -6.04 1.90
N ILE A 120 9.41 -5.82 1.46
CA ILE A 120 8.73 -4.53 1.66
C ILE A 120 7.93 -4.42 2.95
N TYR A 121 7.64 -5.55 3.60
CA TYR A 121 6.84 -5.62 4.81
C TYR A 121 7.74 -5.87 6.01
N THR A 122 7.56 -5.08 7.07
CA THR A 122 8.27 -5.21 8.34
C THR A 122 7.34 -4.85 9.49
N TYR A 123 7.33 -5.63 10.56
CA TYR A 123 6.58 -5.28 11.75
C TYR A 123 7.35 -4.28 12.64
N SER A 124 6.59 -3.47 13.36
CA SER A 124 7.08 -2.65 14.46
C SER A 124 6.04 -2.74 15.58
N GLY A 125 6.13 -3.81 16.37
CA GLY A 125 5.15 -4.13 17.40
C GLY A 125 3.77 -4.39 16.80
N LEU A 126 2.83 -3.47 17.00
CA LEU A 126 1.48 -3.56 16.44
C LEU A 126 1.39 -3.09 14.97
N PHE A 127 2.36 -2.31 14.51
CA PHE A 127 2.36 -1.76 13.17
C PHE A 127 2.89 -2.75 12.14
N CYS A 128 2.31 -2.72 10.94
CA CYS A 128 2.86 -3.35 9.74
C CYS A 128 3.33 -2.25 8.79
N VAL A 129 4.64 -2.00 8.76
CA VAL A 129 5.26 -1.04 7.85
C VAL A 129 5.33 -1.67 6.46
N ALA A 130 4.88 -0.93 5.45
CA ALA A 130 4.91 -1.33 4.05
C ALA A 130 5.60 -0.24 3.23
N ILE A 131 6.75 -0.56 2.63
CA ILE A 131 7.50 0.38 1.79
C ILE A 131 7.15 0.11 0.32
N ASN A 132 6.74 1.14 -0.42
CA ASN A 132 6.34 0.98 -1.82
C ASN A 132 7.53 0.51 -2.68
N PRO A 133 7.50 -0.69 -3.30
CA PRO A 133 8.60 -1.20 -4.13
C PRO A 133 8.73 -0.51 -5.49
N TYR A 134 7.73 0.28 -5.93
CA TYR A 134 7.63 0.80 -7.29
C TYR A 134 7.74 -0.27 -8.40
N LYS A 135 7.54 -1.53 -8.03
CA LYS A 135 7.62 -2.71 -8.89
C LYS A 135 6.55 -3.71 -8.48
N ARG A 136 6.06 -4.50 -9.44
CA ARG A 136 5.17 -5.62 -9.15
C ARG A 136 5.98 -6.78 -8.57
N LEU A 137 5.67 -7.17 -7.33
CA LEU A 137 6.24 -8.35 -6.68
C LEU A 137 5.21 -9.49 -6.66
N PRO A 138 5.62 -10.76 -6.83
CA PRO A 138 4.73 -11.92 -6.84
C PRO A 138 4.32 -12.34 -5.40
N ILE A 139 3.86 -11.39 -4.59
CA ILE A 139 3.48 -11.61 -3.18
C ILE A 139 1.96 -11.52 -2.94
N TYR A 140 1.18 -11.12 -3.95
CA TYR A 140 -0.27 -10.99 -3.86
C TYR A 140 -1.02 -12.05 -4.67
N THR A 141 -0.44 -13.24 -4.83
CA THR A 141 -1.03 -14.36 -5.57
C THR A 141 -2.07 -15.09 -4.74
N LEU A 142 -2.86 -15.97 -5.38
CA LEU A 142 -3.81 -16.81 -4.64
C LEU A 142 -3.08 -17.73 -3.66
N LYS A 143 -1.92 -18.29 -4.04
CA LYS A 143 -1.11 -19.13 -3.14
C LYS A 143 -0.64 -18.36 -1.91
N ALA A 144 -0.27 -17.09 -2.05
CA ALA A 144 0.05 -16.25 -0.90
C ALA A 144 -1.16 -16.08 0.04
N VAL A 145 -2.37 -15.89 -0.50
CA VAL A 145 -3.61 -15.84 0.32
C VAL A 145 -3.80 -17.13 1.10
N LEU A 146 -3.62 -18.28 0.45
CA LEU A 146 -3.74 -19.60 1.09
C LEU A 146 -2.67 -19.83 2.15
N MET A 147 -1.45 -19.32 1.92
CA MET A 147 -0.33 -19.47 2.83
C MET A 147 -0.63 -18.77 4.17
N TYR A 148 -1.16 -17.55 4.12
CA TYR A 148 -1.46 -16.77 5.32
C TYR A 148 -2.78 -17.13 6.01
N ARG A 149 -3.67 -17.90 5.37
CA ARG A 149 -5.00 -18.22 5.91
C ARG A 149 -4.89 -19.07 7.18
N GLY A 150 -5.47 -18.60 8.27
CA GLY A 150 -5.50 -19.31 9.56
C GLY A 150 -4.14 -19.44 10.24
N LYS A 151 -3.13 -18.68 9.81
CA LYS A 151 -1.78 -18.69 10.38
C LYS A 151 -1.60 -17.58 11.40
N LYS A 152 -0.94 -17.89 12.51
CA LYS A 152 -0.58 -16.84 13.48
C LYS A 152 0.46 -15.90 12.87
N ARG A 153 0.44 -14.64 13.30
CA ARG A 153 1.38 -13.60 12.86
C ARG A 153 2.86 -13.99 13.01
N THR A 154 3.18 -14.81 14.01
CA THR A 154 4.56 -15.24 14.31
C THR A 154 5.00 -16.46 13.52
N GLU A 155 4.09 -17.16 12.83
CA GLU A 155 4.41 -18.38 12.07
C GLU A 155 4.94 -18.09 10.67
N LEU A 156 4.65 -16.91 10.13
CA LEU A 156 5.03 -16.51 8.78
C LEU A 156 5.69 -15.13 8.78
N PRO A 157 6.44 -14.80 7.72
CA PRO A 157 7.07 -13.50 7.59
C PRO A 157 6.04 -12.34 7.59
N PRO A 158 6.49 -11.09 7.81
CA PRO A 158 5.60 -9.95 7.81
C PRO A 158 4.85 -9.77 6.49
N HIS A 159 3.54 -9.62 6.56
CA HIS A 159 2.70 -9.32 5.40
C HIS A 159 1.37 -8.69 5.78
N LEU A 160 0.83 -7.90 4.86
CA LEU A 160 -0.54 -7.40 4.89
C LEU A 160 -1.63 -8.48 5.04
N PHE A 161 -1.41 -9.67 4.49
CA PHE A 161 -2.37 -10.77 4.54
C PHE A 161 -2.42 -11.40 5.93
N ALA A 162 -1.30 -11.44 6.67
CA ALA A 162 -1.31 -11.83 8.07
C ALA A 162 -2.14 -10.87 8.94
N ILE A 163 -2.06 -9.56 8.68
CA ILE A 163 -2.89 -8.56 9.39
C ILE A 163 -4.38 -8.74 9.04
N SER A 164 -4.67 -8.98 7.76
CA SER A 164 -6.04 -9.21 7.29
C SER A 164 -6.64 -10.49 7.87
N ASP A 165 -5.88 -11.59 7.87
CA ASP A 165 -6.31 -12.87 8.43
C ASP A 165 -6.48 -12.81 9.95
N ASN A 166 -5.59 -12.11 10.66
CA ASN A 166 -5.72 -11.92 12.10
C ASN A 166 -6.99 -11.14 12.44
N ALA A 167 -7.28 -10.06 11.72
CA ALA A 167 -8.53 -9.32 11.88
C ALA A 167 -9.75 -10.20 11.58
N TYR A 168 -9.73 -10.96 10.49
CA TYR A 168 -10.83 -11.89 10.17
C TYR A 168 -11.04 -12.94 11.27
N SER A 169 -9.96 -13.54 11.75
CA SER A 169 -9.98 -14.56 12.80
C SER A 169 -10.48 -14.00 14.13
N ASN A 170 -10.02 -12.81 14.55
CA ASN A 170 -10.48 -12.14 15.76
C ASN A 170 -11.96 -11.76 15.64
N MET A 171 -12.41 -11.24 14.49
CA MET A 171 -13.83 -10.94 14.25
C MET A 171 -14.72 -12.17 14.46
N LEU A 172 -14.30 -13.34 13.96
CA LEU A 172 -15.07 -14.57 14.09
C LEU A 172 -15.03 -15.16 15.50
N ARG A 173 -13.86 -15.11 16.16
CA ARG A 173 -13.64 -15.65 17.51
C ARG A 173 -14.29 -14.78 18.58
N ASP A 174 -13.98 -13.49 18.55
CA ASP A 174 -14.32 -12.54 19.61
C ASP A 174 -15.69 -11.89 19.37
N ARG A 175 -16.27 -12.06 18.16
CA ARG A 175 -17.58 -11.52 17.75
C ARG A 175 -17.65 -9.99 17.79
N GLU A 176 -16.51 -9.33 17.60
CA GLU A 176 -16.38 -7.88 17.60
C GLU A 176 -15.97 -7.34 16.23
N ASN A 177 -16.46 -6.13 15.92
CA ASN A 177 -16.08 -5.42 14.71
C ASN A 177 -14.58 -5.09 14.72
N GLN A 178 -13.93 -5.24 13.56
CA GLN A 178 -12.51 -4.98 13.40
C GLN A 178 -12.27 -3.80 12.45
N SER A 179 -11.18 -3.07 12.67
CA SER A 179 -10.75 -1.97 11.81
C SER A 179 -9.29 -2.11 11.42
N ILE A 180 -8.98 -1.92 10.14
CA ILE A 180 -7.61 -1.81 9.63
C ILE A 180 -7.41 -0.37 9.14
N LEU A 181 -6.55 0.38 9.82
CA LEU A 181 -6.19 1.74 9.44
C LEU A 181 -4.94 1.72 8.55
N ILE A 182 -5.05 2.23 7.32
CA ILE A 182 -3.95 2.32 6.36
C ILE A 182 -3.57 3.79 6.18
N THR A 183 -2.41 4.19 6.72
CA THR A 183 -1.91 5.57 6.67
C THR A 183 -0.69 5.69 5.75
N GLY A 184 -0.25 6.92 5.49
CA GLY A 184 0.92 7.23 4.67
C GLY A 184 0.69 8.43 3.77
N GLU A 185 1.76 8.99 3.23
CA GLU A 185 1.70 10.13 2.33
C GLU A 185 1.20 9.76 0.92
N SER A 186 1.08 10.77 0.05
CA SER A 186 0.82 10.52 -1.38
C SER A 186 1.95 9.66 -1.97
N GLY A 187 1.61 8.69 -2.83
CA GLY A 187 2.60 7.78 -3.41
C GLY A 187 3.05 6.62 -2.52
N ALA A 188 2.70 6.59 -1.22
CA ALA A 188 3.07 5.50 -0.31
C ALA A 188 2.41 4.14 -0.62
N GLY A 189 1.47 4.08 -1.57
CA GLY A 189 0.80 2.83 -1.97
C GLY A 189 -0.44 2.45 -1.16
N LYS A 190 -1.03 3.38 -0.39
CA LYS A 190 -2.25 3.15 0.40
C LYS A 190 -3.36 2.49 -0.41
N THR A 191 -3.71 3.05 -1.56
CA THR A 191 -4.81 2.57 -2.43
C THR A 191 -4.57 1.14 -2.90
N GLU A 192 -3.34 0.77 -3.22
CA GLU A 192 -3.00 -0.59 -3.65
C GLU A 192 -3.10 -1.57 -2.47
N ASN A 193 -2.56 -1.21 -1.31
CA ASN A 193 -2.72 -2.02 -0.09
C ASN A 193 -4.20 -2.21 0.28
N THR A 194 -5.02 -1.15 0.24
CA THR A 194 -6.48 -1.25 0.49
C THR A 194 -7.16 -2.21 -0.48
N LYS A 195 -6.85 -2.15 -1.78
CA LYS A 195 -7.38 -3.11 -2.77
C LYS A 195 -6.98 -4.54 -2.42
N LYS A 196 -5.75 -4.78 -1.96
CA LYS A 196 -5.26 -6.11 -1.59
C LYS A 196 -5.93 -6.66 -0.32
N VAL A 197 -6.16 -5.83 0.69
CA VAL A 197 -6.94 -6.23 1.88
C VAL A 197 -8.37 -6.65 1.49
N ILE A 198 -9.04 -5.84 0.66
CA ILE A 198 -10.41 -6.16 0.20
C ILE A 198 -10.42 -7.46 -0.60
N GLN A 199 -9.44 -7.66 -1.50
CA GLN A 199 -9.27 -8.90 -2.25
C GLN A 199 -9.06 -10.11 -1.33
N TYR A 200 -8.26 -9.97 -0.29
CA TYR A 200 -8.02 -11.03 0.69
C TYR A 200 -9.34 -11.46 1.37
N PHE A 201 -10.10 -10.51 1.93
CA PHE A 201 -11.37 -10.81 2.59
C PHE A 201 -12.38 -11.43 1.64
N ALA A 202 -12.48 -10.95 0.39
CA ALA A 202 -13.36 -11.54 -0.61
C ALA A 202 -13.05 -13.02 -0.87
N LEU A 203 -11.78 -13.37 -1.00
CA LEU A 203 -11.34 -14.75 -1.26
C LEU A 203 -11.58 -15.67 -0.06
N VAL A 204 -11.24 -15.21 1.15
CA VAL A 204 -11.41 -16.01 2.38
C VAL A 204 -12.90 -16.20 2.73
N ALA A 205 -13.72 -15.16 2.55
CA ALA A 205 -15.16 -15.24 2.78
C ALA A 205 -15.85 -16.19 1.76
N ALA A 206 -15.52 -16.07 0.47
CA ALA A 206 -16.06 -16.96 -0.57
C ALA A 206 -15.68 -18.42 -0.35
N ALA A 207 -14.47 -18.67 0.19
CA ALA A 207 -14.03 -20.03 0.54
C ALA A 207 -14.76 -20.62 1.76
N SER A 208 -15.34 -19.78 2.63
CA SER A 208 -16.00 -20.20 3.87
C SER A 208 -17.51 -20.48 3.69
N THR A 209 -18.11 -19.97 2.62
CA THR A 209 -19.51 -20.23 2.27
C THR A 209 -19.65 -21.59 1.56
N LYS A 210 -20.07 -22.62 2.29
CA LYS A 210 -20.53 -23.94 1.77
C LYS A 210 -21.82 -23.88 0.92
N LYS A 211 -22.16 -22.75 0.31
CA LYS A 211 -23.28 -22.66 -0.64
C LYS A 211 -22.73 -22.70 -2.05
N GLU A 212 -23.38 -23.46 -2.92
CA GLU A 212 -23.06 -23.80 -4.33
C GLU A 212 -22.88 -22.62 -5.30
N GLU A 213 -22.54 -21.42 -4.83
CA GLU A 213 -22.14 -20.31 -5.70
C GLU A 213 -20.62 -20.31 -5.87
N ASP A 214 -20.20 -20.82 -7.04
CA ASP A 214 -18.82 -20.87 -7.51
C ASP A 214 -18.03 -19.57 -7.20
N PRO A 215 -16.92 -19.65 -6.42
CA PRO A 215 -16.02 -18.53 -6.15
C PRO A 215 -15.54 -17.78 -7.41
N GLY A 216 -15.55 -18.47 -8.57
CA GLY A 216 -15.31 -17.87 -9.88
C GLY A 216 -16.23 -16.68 -10.17
N LYS A 217 -17.51 -16.76 -9.82
CA LYS A 217 -18.50 -15.70 -10.11
C LYS A 217 -18.24 -14.39 -9.35
N TYR A 218 -17.69 -14.44 -8.13
CA TYR A 218 -17.37 -13.22 -7.38
C TYR A 218 -16.13 -12.53 -7.95
N ILE A 219 -15.10 -13.31 -8.28
CA ILE A 219 -13.89 -12.82 -8.94
C ILE A 219 -14.23 -12.30 -10.34
N GLU A 220 -15.13 -12.95 -11.08
CA GLU A 220 -15.67 -12.50 -12.36
C GLU A 220 -16.40 -11.14 -12.21
N ARG A 221 -17.26 -10.99 -11.21
CA ARG A 221 -17.94 -9.70 -10.93
C ARG A 221 -16.95 -8.60 -10.55
N PHE A 222 -15.92 -8.93 -9.77
CA PHE A 222 -14.89 -7.97 -9.35
C PHE A 222 -13.92 -7.62 -10.49
N ARG A 223 -13.55 -8.59 -11.34
CA ARG A 223 -12.83 -8.36 -12.60
C ARG A 223 -13.66 -7.51 -13.54
N LYS A 224 -14.94 -7.80 -13.72
CA LYS A 224 -15.88 -6.97 -14.48
C LYS A 224 -16.01 -5.56 -13.89
N TYR A 225 -15.93 -5.40 -12.57
CA TYR A 225 -15.87 -4.10 -11.90
C TYR A 225 -14.58 -3.33 -12.24
N LEU A 226 -13.43 -3.99 -12.25
CA LEU A 226 -12.13 -3.42 -12.65
C LEU A 226 -12.06 -3.13 -14.17
N GLU A 227 -12.55 -4.04 -15.01
CA GLU A 227 -12.61 -3.96 -16.47
C GLU A 227 -13.65 -2.94 -16.95
N SER A 228 -14.72 -2.70 -16.17
CA SER A 228 -15.73 -1.69 -16.48
C SER A 228 -15.26 -0.24 -16.28
N GLY A 229 -13.97 0.00 -16.00
CA GLY A 229 -13.35 1.31 -16.22
C GLY A 229 -13.28 2.28 -15.03
N GLY A 230 -13.32 1.76 -13.80
CA GLY A 230 -13.00 2.52 -12.58
C GLY A 230 -14.14 2.58 -11.54
N THR A 231 -13.92 3.31 -10.45
CA THR A 231 -14.93 3.53 -9.39
C THR A 231 -16.12 4.33 -9.92
N LYS A 232 -17.27 4.29 -9.21
CA LYS A 232 -18.46 5.10 -9.55
C LYS A 232 -18.11 6.60 -9.70
N GLN A 233 -17.22 7.10 -8.86
CA GLN A 233 -16.76 8.49 -8.93
C GLN A 233 -15.96 8.75 -10.21
N GLN A 234 -15.02 7.89 -10.57
CA GLN A 234 -14.22 8.05 -11.80
C GLN A 234 -15.07 7.98 -13.07
N LYS A 235 -16.13 7.15 -13.09
CA LYS A 235 -17.10 7.10 -14.18
C LYS A 235 -17.92 8.38 -14.25
N LEU A 236 -18.38 8.88 -13.11
CA LEU A 236 -19.05 10.18 -13.01
C LEU A 236 -18.15 11.30 -13.53
N ASP A 237 -16.88 11.35 -13.15
CA ASP A 237 -15.94 12.38 -13.57
C ASP A 237 -15.72 12.36 -15.09
N LYS A 238 -15.65 11.17 -15.71
CA LYS A 238 -15.56 11.03 -17.18
C LYS A 238 -16.82 11.54 -17.89
N ILE A 239 -18.00 11.22 -17.37
CA ILE A 239 -19.29 11.71 -17.89
C ILE A 239 -19.36 13.24 -17.76
N ASP A 240 -18.92 13.74 -16.61
CA ASP A 240 -18.89 15.15 -16.26
C ASP A 240 -18.02 15.95 -17.23
N GLN A 241 -16.75 15.55 -17.35
CA GLN A 241 -15.76 16.21 -18.19
C GLN A 241 -16.19 16.23 -19.66
N TYR A 242 -16.67 15.09 -20.19
CA TYR A 242 -17.17 15.00 -21.56
C TYR A 242 -18.36 15.95 -21.80
N THR A 243 -19.30 16.00 -20.84
CA THR A 243 -20.48 16.87 -20.97
C THR A 243 -20.08 18.33 -21.00
N TYR A 244 -19.09 18.73 -20.17
CA TYR A 244 -18.55 20.08 -20.17
C TYR A 244 -17.82 20.44 -21.47
N GLU A 245 -17.01 19.53 -22.01
CA GLU A 245 -16.33 19.75 -23.29
C GLU A 245 -17.31 19.90 -24.47
N LYS A 246 -18.40 19.14 -24.46
CA LYS A 246 -19.49 19.28 -25.45
C LYS A 246 -20.22 20.61 -25.31
N PHE A 247 -20.45 21.05 -24.07
CA PHE A 247 -21.01 22.37 -23.79
C PHE A 247 -20.11 23.48 -24.35
N GLU A 248 -18.82 23.46 -24.06
CA GLU A 248 -17.88 24.48 -24.55
C GLU A 248 -17.78 24.50 -26.08
N LYS A 249 -17.74 23.33 -26.72
CA LYS A 249 -17.74 23.21 -28.20
C LYS A 249 -19.04 23.71 -28.84
N ALA A 250 -20.19 23.48 -28.20
CA ALA A 250 -21.46 23.98 -28.69
C ALA A 250 -21.56 25.50 -28.49
N ARG A 251 -21.10 26.00 -27.35
CA ARG A 251 -21.03 27.44 -27.05
C ARG A 251 -20.15 28.20 -28.02
N SER A 252 -18.99 27.64 -28.42
CA SER A 252 -18.05 28.30 -29.32
C SER A 252 -18.45 28.28 -30.80
N ARG A 253 -19.31 27.35 -31.22
CA ARG A 253 -19.76 27.20 -32.61
C ARG A 253 -21.10 27.84 -32.90
N SER A 254 -21.86 28.19 -31.87
CA SER A 254 -23.24 28.65 -32.02
C SER A 254 -23.39 30.05 -31.44
N GLU A 255 -23.32 31.08 -32.29
CA GLU A 255 -23.63 32.45 -31.89
C GLU A 255 -25.11 32.66 -31.49
N PHE A 256 -26.02 31.73 -31.87
CA PHE A 256 -27.46 31.92 -31.69
C PHE A 256 -28.27 30.70 -31.16
N LEU A 257 -27.65 29.56 -30.83
CA LEU A 257 -28.38 28.43 -30.23
C LEU A 257 -28.27 28.41 -28.70
N PHE A 258 -29.44 28.43 -28.04
CA PHE A 258 -29.54 28.29 -26.59
C PHE A 258 -29.29 26.85 -26.15
N ILE A 259 -28.30 26.65 -25.27
CA ILE A 259 -28.05 25.35 -24.66
C ILE A 259 -28.94 25.21 -23.42
N HIS A 260 -29.87 24.25 -23.48
CA HIS A 260 -30.76 23.89 -22.39
C HIS A 260 -30.26 22.66 -21.62
N ASP A 261 -30.80 22.47 -20.42
CA ASP A 261 -30.52 21.33 -19.53
C ASP A 261 -30.70 19.99 -20.22
N ILE A 262 -31.71 19.88 -21.10
CA ILE A 262 -31.95 18.67 -21.88
C ILE A 262 -30.76 18.28 -22.77
N HIS A 263 -30.01 19.26 -23.28
CA HIS A 263 -28.81 19.00 -24.08
C HIS A 263 -27.68 18.45 -23.20
N LEU A 264 -27.49 19.02 -22.00
CA LEU A 264 -26.52 18.52 -21.02
C LEU A 264 -26.87 17.09 -20.57
N LYS A 265 -28.15 16.80 -20.28
CA LYS A 265 -28.60 15.44 -19.95
C LYS A 265 -28.31 14.48 -21.10
N LYS A 266 -28.58 14.89 -22.34
CA LYS A 266 -28.38 14.05 -23.52
C LYS A 266 -26.91 13.68 -23.72
N TRP A 267 -25.99 14.64 -23.61
CA TRP A 267 -24.55 14.37 -23.72
C TRP A 267 -24.03 13.49 -22.58
N ALA A 268 -24.51 13.71 -21.36
CA ALA A 268 -24.13 12.89 -20.21
C ALA A 268 -24.60 11.43 -20.36
N LEU A 269 -25.86 11.24 -20.77
CA LEU A 269 -26.42 9.91 -21.04
C LEU A 269 -25.73 9.22 -22.22
N GLN A 270 -25.34 9.97 -23.26
CA GLN A 270 -24.54 9.44 -24.34
C GLN A 270 -23.20 8.92 -23.82
N LYS A 271 -22.49 9.71 -23.00
CA LYS A 271 -21.20 9.27 -22.46
C LYS A 271 -21.33 8.08 -21.52
N ALA A 272 -22.38 8.06 -20.71
CA ALA A 272 -22.68 6.92 -19.83
C ALA A 272 -22.86 5.63 -20.62
N ARG A 273 -23.57 5.67 -21.76
CA ARG A 273 -23.71 4.52 -22.67
C ARG A 273 -22.37 4.11 -23.28
N GLU A 274 -21.55 5.06 -23.72
CA GLU A 274 -20.21 4.78 -24.28
C GLU A 274 -19.29 4.06 -23.28
N ILE A 275 -19.40 4.37 -21.98
CA ILE A 275 -18.59 3.73 -20.93
C ILE A 275 -19.29 2.53 -20.25
N ASN A 276 -20.40 2.05 -20.83
CA ASN A 276 -21.22 0.96 -20.30
C ASN A 276 -21.69 1.19 -18.84
N ASP A 277 -21.95 2.43 -18.44
CA ASP A 277 -22.56 2.75 -17.15
C ASP A 277 -24.09 2.84 -17.26
N ASN A 278 -24.74 1.68 -17.07
CA ASN A 278 -26.20 1.57 -17.09
C ASN A 278 -26.86 2.10 -15.80
N THR A 279 -26.08 2.55 -14.81
CA THR A 279 -26.60 3.01 -13.51
C THR A 279 -26.70 4.52 -13.41
N PHE A 280 -25.97 5.25 -14.26
CA PHE A 280 -26.00 6.70 -14.29
C PHE A 280 -27.37 7.22 -14.76
N LYS A 281 -27.93 8.16 -13.99
CA LYS A 281 -29.14 8.90 -14.34
C LYS A 281 -28.81 10.38 -14.38
N ALA A 282 -29.08 11.03 -15.50
CA ALA A 282 -28.98 12.49 -15.64
C ALA A 282 -30.17 13.18 -14.93
N SER A 283 -30.25 13.03 -13.61
CA SER A 283 -31.30 13.61 -12.78
C SER A 283 -31.18 15.13 -12.69
N ASP A 284 -32.25 15.80 -12.23
CA ASP A 284 -32.21 17.25 -11.98
C ASP A 284 -31.20 17.61 -10.90
N SER A 285 -31.04 16.78 -9.87
CA SER A 285 -30.00 16.93 -8.86
C SER A 285 -28.60 16.85 -9.47
N TRP A 286 -28.34 15.90 -10.38
CA TRP A 286 -27.06 15.80 -11.05
C TRP A 286 -26.76 17.06 -11.89
N ILE A 287 -27.74 17.56 -12.65
CA ILE A 287 -27.60 18.80 -13.41
C ILE A 287 -27.32 20.00 -12.52
N PHE A 288 -28.03 20.12 -11.40
CA PHE A 288 -27.83 21.20 -10.44
C PHE A 288 -26.37 21.23 -9.95
N HIS A 289 -25.83 20.08 -9.56
CA HIS A 289 -24.44 19.96 -9.10
C HIS A 289 -23.40 20.08 -10.23
N PHE A 290 -23.71 19.61 -11.44
CA PHE A 290 -22.87 19.81 -12.63
C PHE A 290 -22.69 21.30 -12.94
N LYS A 291 -23.82 22.04 -13.02
CA LYS A 291 -23.81 23.47 -13.27
C LYS A 291 -23.08 24.24 -12.19
N ARG A 292 -23.28 23.88 -10.92
CA ARG A 292 -22.56 24.50 -9.80
C ARG A 292 -21.05 24.29 -9.86
N ARG A 293 -20.60 23.07 -10.22
CA ARG A 293 -19.16 22.76 -10.34
C ARG A 293 -18.48 23.50 -11.49
N HIS A 294 -19.19 23.68 -12.60
CA HIS A 294 -18.68 24.36 -13.80
C HIS A 294 -19.13 25.83 -13.90
N ALA A 295 -19.62 26.41 -12.81
CA ALA A 295 -20.10 27.80 -12.73
C ALA A 295 -21.09 28.22 -13.85
N LEU A 296 -21.99 27.33 -14.24
CA LEU A 296 -23.00 27.57 -15.28
C LEU A 296 -24.27 28.20 -14.68
N CYS A 297 -24.57 29.45 -15.04
CA CYS A 297 -25.76 30.14 -14.55
C CYS A 297 -27.06 29.55 -15.13
N SER A 298 -27.93 29.05 -14.25
CA SER A 298 -29.21 28.46 -14.65
C SER A 298 -30.20 29.54 -15.06
N ARG A 299 -30.50 29.63 -16.36
CA ARG A 299 -31.85 29.76 -16.97
C ARG A 299 -31.83 30.35 -18.39
N LYS A 300 -30.75 31.05 -18.78
CA LYS A 300 -30.36 31.44 -20.14
C LYS A 300 -28.89 31.89 -20.02
N VAL A 301 -27.98 31.42 -20.89
CA VAL A 301 -26.64 32.02 -20.98
C VAL A 301 -26.82 33.37 -21.67
N THR A 302 -27.17 34.40 -20.90
CA THR A 302 -27.37 35.77 -21.39
C THR A 302 -26.50 36.72 -20.59
N LYS A 303 -25.27 36.87 -21.08
CA LYS A 303 -24.51 38.12 -21.34
C LYS A 303 -23.02 37.94 -21.04
N LEU A 304 -22.22 38.33 -22.03
CA LEU A 304 -20.85 38.81 -21.84
C LEU A 304 -20.92 40.09 -20.99
N ILE A 305 -20.09 40.14 -19.97
CA ILE A 305 -19.74 41.40 -19.29
C ILE A 305 -18.75 42.09 -20.24
N THR A 306 -19.15 43.21 -20.85
CA THR A 306 -18.21 44.30 -21.15
C THR A 306 -17.81 44.96 -19.85
#